data_AF-A0A6I3WVA8-F1
#
_entry.id   AF-A0A6I3WVA8-F1
#
_cell.length_a   1.000
_cell.length_b   1.000
_cell.length_c   1.000
_cell.angle_alpha   90.00
_cell.angle_beta   90.00
_cell.angle_gamma   90.00
#
_symmetry.space_group_name_H-M   'P 1'
#
loop_
_entity.id
_entity.type
_entity.pdbx_description
1 polymer ?
#
loop_
_entity_poly.entity_id
_entity_poly.type
_entity_poly.pdbx_seq_one_letter_code
_entity_poly.pdbx_strand_id
1 'polypeptide(L)'
;MSLDHGRYRELIDARVFSPDSFATALVSRRRRPIAGPDGRLIIIAADHTARGKISLGSNPLAMADRFTLLDRLVRCLAMPEVDGVLASADVLEELAWLGALNDKLAIGTMNRGGIIGATWELDDRLTAYDTSHV
;
A
#
# COMPACT_ATOMS: atom_id res chain seq x y z
N MET A 1 -14.63 0.35 7.43
CA MET A 1 -14.22 1.74 7.12
C MET A 1 -14.26 1.92 5.61
N SER A 2 -14.70 3.05 5.09
CA SER A 2 -14.67 3.39 3.66
C SER A 2 -13.98 4.72 3.45
N LEU A 3 -13.32 4.92 2.31
CA LEU A 3 -12.70 6.19 1.96
C LEU A 3 -13.68 6.99 1.10
N ASP A 4 -14.16 8.12 1.60
CA ASP A 4 -14.95 9.05 0.80
C ASP A 4 -14.07 10.10 0.08
N HIS A 5 -14.67 10.83 -0.86
CA HIS A 5 -13.97 11.84 -1.65
C HIS A 5 -13.50 13.06 -0.83
N GLY A 6 -14.17 13.39 0.28
CA GLY A 6 -13.75 14.47 1.17
C GLY A 6 -12.43 14.10 1.85
N ARG A 7 -12.39 12.93 2.48
CA ARG A 7 -11.18 12.41 3.12
C ARG A 7 -10.04 12.15 2.13
N TYR A 8 -10.35 11.72 0.90
CA TYR A 8 -9.34 11.60 -0.15
C TYR A 8 -8.76 12.96 -0.57
N ARG A 9 -9.59 14.01 -0.61
CA ARG A 9 -9.11 15.37 -0.87
C ARG A 9 -8.19 15.88 0.23
N GLU A 10 -8.53 15.62 1.50
CA GLU A 10 -7.65 15.94 2.63
C GLU A 10 -6.29 15.24 2.53
N LEU A 11 -6.25 13.99 2.07
CA LEU A 11 -4.99 13.27 1.82
C LEU A 11 -4.17 13.96 0.71
N ILE A 12 -4.81 14.39 -0.38
CA ILE A 12 -4.13 15.13 -1.45
C ILE A 12 -3.59 16.46 -0.93
N ASP A 13 -4.40 17.22 -0.20
CA ASP A 13 -3.97 18.49 0.40
C ASP A 13 -2.80 18.27 1.37
N ALA A 14 -2.83 17.22 2.18
CA ALA A 14 -1.74 16.86 3.07
C ALA A 14 -0.45 16.51 2.30
N ARG A 15 -0.52 15.81 1.16
CA ARG A 15 0.66 15.54 0.32
C ARG A 15 1.33 16.83 -0.16
N VAL A 16 0.55 17.88 -0.44
CA VAL A 16 1.07 19.16 -0.94
C VAL A 16 1.58 20.04 0.19
N PHE A 17 0.80 20.17 1.28
CA PHE A 17 1.04 21.20 2.30
C PHE A 17 1.63 20.65 3.60
N SER A 18 1.68 19.33 3.80
CA SER A 18 2.22 18.69 5.00
C SER A 18 2.79 17.29 4.72
N PRO A 19 3.74 17.15 3.78
CA PRO A 19 4.23 15.84 3.32
C PRO A 19 4.87 15.00 4.45
N ASP A 20 5.52 15.64 5.43
CA ASP A 20 6.15 14.93 6.56
C ASP A 20 5.15 14.17 7.45
N SER A 21 3.85 14.50 7.34
CA SER A 21 2.79 13.82 8.08
C SER A 21 2.63 12.36 7.68
N PHE A 22 3.00 11.98 6.46
CA PHE A 22 2.89 10.60 5.96
C PHE A 22 3.92 9.68 6.60
N ALA A 23 5.19 10.09 6.59
CA ALA A 23 6.26 9.37 7.27
C ALA A 23 5.99 9.30 8.78
N THR A 24 5.54 10.41 9.37
CA THR A 24 5.14 10.45 10.79
C THR A 24 4.03 9.44 11.10
N ALA A 25 2.97 9.39 10.27
CA ALA A 25 1.89 8.44 10.44
C ALA A 25 2.36 6.99 10.33
N LEU A 26 3.24 6.69 9.37
CA LEU A 26 3.78 5.33 9.17
C LEU A 26 4.64 4.87 10.35
N VAL A 27 5.50 5.74 10.88
CA VAL A 27 6.39 5.40 12.01
C VAL A 27 5.62 5.28 13.32
N SER A 28 4.67 6.19 13.57
CA SER A 28 3.93 6.29 14.84
C SER A 28 2.70 5.38 14.95
N ARG A 29 2.31 4.69 13.86
CA ARG A 29 1.14 3.79 13.87
C ARG A 29 1.24 2.73 14.96
N ARG A 30 0.09 2.29 15.46
CA ARG A 30 0.06 1.11 16.33
C ARG A 30 0.49 -0.13 15.57
N ARG A 31 1.35 -0.93 16.19
CA ARG A 31 1.90 -2.17 15.63
C ARG A 31 1.34 -3.37 16.36
N ARG A 32 1.34 -4.50 15.68
CA ARG A 32 1.01 -5.82 16.24
C ARG A 32 2.20 -6.77 16.15
N PRO A 33 2.23 -7.85 16.94
CA PRO A 33 3.12 -8.98 16.70
C PRO A 33 2.92 -9.58 15.30
N ILE A 34 3.98 -10.20 14.76
CA ILE A 34 3.95 -10.86 13.46
C ILE A 34 2.98 -12.04 13.49
N ALA A 35 3.20 -13.01 14.37
CA ALA A 35 2.30 -14.16 14.48
C ALA A 35 1.02 -13.78 15.25
N GLY A 36 -0.14 -14.09 14.68
CA GLY A 36 -1.41 -14.10 15.40
C GLY A 36 -1.56 -15.31 16.34
N PRO A 37 -2.63 -15.37 17.14
CA PRO A 37 -2.86 -16.47 18.10
C PRO A 37 -2.94 -17.86 17.47
N ASP A 38 -3.34 -17.95 16.20
CA ASP A 38 -3.48 -19.19 15.44
C ASP A 38 -2.23 -19.52 14.58
N GLY A 39 -1.21 -18.65 14.61
CA GLY A 39 0.02 -18.80 13.82
C GLY A 39 -0.16 -18.59 12.31
N ARG A 40 -1.28 -18.03 11.86
CA ARG A 40 -1.57 -17.80 10.43
C ARG A 40 -1.56 -16.31 10.09
N LEU A 41 -1.48 -16.01 8.80
CA LEU A 41 -1.50 -14.66 8.25
C LEU A 41 -2.31 -14.59 6.96
N ILE A 42 -3.18 -13.58 6.87
CA ILE A 42 -3.84 -13.12 5.65
C ILE A 42 -3.33 -11.72 5.31
N ILE A 43 -2.63 -11.61 4.19
CA ILE A 43 -2.02 -10.37 3.71
C ILE A 43 -2.60 -10.00 2.34
N ILE A 44 -3.00 -8.74 2.18
CA ILE A 44 -3.43 -8.20 0.88
C ILE A 44 -2.21 -7.69 0.09
N ALA A 45 -2.05 -8.07 -1.17
CA ALA A 45 -0.97 -7.58 -2.02
C ALA A 45 -1.45 -6.46 -2.96
N ALA A 46 -0.78 -5.31 -2.92
CA ALA A 46 -1.19 -4.07 -3.60
C ALA A 46 -0.02 -3.27 -4.20
N ASP A 47 1.05 -3.94 -4.61
CA ASP A 47 2.27 -3.34 -5.18
C ASP A 47 2.37 -3.42 -6.72
N HIS A 48 1.37 -4.03 -7.36
CA HIS A 48 1.34 -4.28 -8.81
C HIS A 48 1.47 -3.01 -9.66
N THR A 49 0.84 -1.91 -9.22
CA THR A 49 0.89 -0.61 -9.92
C THR A 49 2.32 -0.09 -10.01
N ALA A 50 3.16 -0.34 -9.00
CA ALA A 50 4.56 0.05 -9.01
C ALA A 50 5.39 -0.70 -10.07
N ARG A 51 4.89 -1.82 -10.61
CA ARG A 51 5.49 -2.55 -11.75
C ARG A 51 4.81 -2.23 -13.09
N GLY A 52 3.90 -1.25 -13.12
CA GLY A 52 3.10 -0.95 -14.30
C GLY A 52 2.00 -1.98 -14.61
N LYS A 53 1.78 -2.98 -13.74
CA LYS A 53 0.72 -3.97 -13.93
C LYS A 53 -0.60 -3.42 -13.35
N ILE A 54 -1.40 -2.81 -14.23
CA ILE A 54 -2.67 -2.16 -13.87
C ILE A 54 -3.92 -2.84 -14.43
N SER A 55 -3.75 -3.90 -15.22
CA SER A 55 -4.85 -4.66 -15.81
C SER A 55 -5.32 -5.80 -14.89
N LEU A 56 -6.61 -6.14 -14.97
CA LEU A 56 -7.20 -7.31 -14.33
C LEU A 56 -8.30 -7.89 -15.22
N GLY A 57 -8.18 -9.17 -15.57
CA GLY A 57 -9.11 -9.82 -16.50
C GLY A 57 -9.16 -9.09 -17.84
N SER A 58 -10.37 -8.74 -18.30
CA SER A 58 -10.59 -7.99 -19.54
C SER A 58 -10.45 -6.47 -19.40
N ASN A 59 -10.32 -5.94 -18.18
CA ASN A 59 -10.19 -4.50 -17.97
C ASN A 59 -8.70 -4.09 -17.94
N PRO A 60 -8.20 -3.35 -18.96
CA PRO A 60 -6.81 -2.96 -19.03
C PRO A 60 -6.38 -1.94 -17.97
N LEU A 61 -7.33 -1.23 -17.33
CA LEU A 61 -7.09 -0.15 -16.37
C LEU A 61 -7.71 -0.42 -15.00
N ALA A 62 -7.98 -1.68 -14.66
CA ALA A 62 -8.70 -2.08 -13.45
C ALA A 62 -8.11 -1.53 -12.14
N MET A 63 -6.80 -1.28 -12.10
CA MET A 63 -6.07 -0.77 -10.94
C MET A 63 -5.50 0.64 -11.15
N ALA A 64 -5.87 1.32 -12.24
CA ALA A 64 -5.32 2.63 -12.59
C ALA A 64 -5.82 3.76 -11.66
N ASP A 65 -7.06 3.65 -11.17
CA ASP A 65 -7.65 4.67 -10.31
C ASP A 65 -7.18 4.53 -8.86
N ARG A 66 -6.40 5.51 -8.40
CA ARG A 66 -5.79 5.52 -7.07
C ARG A 66 -6.82 5.58 -5.94
N PHE A 67 -7.88 6.37 -6.12
CA PHE A 67 -8.96 6.47 -5.13
C PHE A 67 -9.63 5.12 -4.90
N THR A 68 -10.03 4.44 -5.98
CA THR A 68 -10.67 3.13 -5.94
C THR A 68 -9.75 2.08 -5.33
N LEU A 69 -8.45 2.11 -5.64
CA LEU A 69 -7.46 1.24 -5.01
C LEU A 69 -7.43 1.44 -3.49
N LEU A 70 -7.25 2.68 -3.02
CA LEU A 70 -7.18 2.98 -1.59
C LEU A 70 -8.47 2.66 -0.85
N ASP A 71 -9.63 3.00 -1.41
CA ASP A 71 -10.92 2.71 -0.80
C ASP A 71 -11.14 1.19 -0.63
N ARG A 72 -10.78 0.39 -1.64
CA ARG A 72 -10.82 -1.08 -1.53
C ARG A 72 -9.84 -1.59 -0.46
N LEU A 73 -8.63 -1.06 -0.39
CA LEU A 73 -7.64 -1.47 0.61
C LEU A 73 -8.08 -1.13 2.03
N VAL A 74 -8.61 0.07 2.26
CA VAL A 74 -9.17 0.49 3.55
C VAL A 74 -10.32 -0.44 3.98
N ARG A 75 -11.21 -0.78 3.04
CA ARG A 75 -12.31 -1.72 3.29
C ARG A 75 -11.80 -3.12 3.66
N CYS A 76 -10.84 -3.65 2.90
CA CYS A 76 -10.26 -4.96 3.18
C CYS A 76 -9.51 -5.00 4.52
N LEU A 77 -8.71 -3.98 4.82
CA LEU A 77 -7.95 -3.90 6.08
C LEU A 77 -8.85 -3.74 7.30
N ALA A 78 -10.06 -3.21 7.13
CA ALA A 78 -11.04 -3.17 8.22
C ALA A 78 -11.59 -4.55 8.61
N MET A 79 -11.39 -5.59 7.79
CA MET A 79 -11.83 -6.95 8.12
C MET A 79 -10.94 -7.52 9.24
N PRO A 80 -11.52 -8.11 10.32
CA PRO A 80 -10.76 -8.68 11.43
C PRO A 80 -9.77 -9.77 11.01
N GLU A 81 -10.11 -10.52 9.97
CA GLU A 81 -9.35 -11.65 9.45
C GLU A 81 -8.12 -11.21 8.64
N VAL A 82 -8.04 -9.95 8.21
CA VAL A 82 -6.91 -9.44 7.44
C VAL A 82 -5.85 -8.91 8.39
N ASP A 83 -4.68 -9.56 8.40
CA ASP A 83 -3.58 -9.23 9.28
C ASP A 83 -2.73 -8.05 8.79
N GLY A 84 -2.72 -7.79 7.48
CA GLY A 84 -1.91 -6.72 6.92
C GLY A 84 -1.91 -6.59 5.40
N VAL A 85 -0.95 -5.81 4.90
CA VAL A 85 -0.80 -5.49 3.48
C VAL A 85 0.67 -5.50 3.06
N LEU A 86 0.92 -6.01 1.85
CA LEU A 86 2.14 -5.85 1.07
C LEU A 86 1.92 -4.78 0.01
N ALA A 87 2.67 -3.67 0.04
CA ALA A 87 2.52 -2.60 -0.94
C ALA A 87 3.83 -1.82 -1.18
N SER A 88 3.78 -0.90 -2.15
CA SER A 88 4.82 0.11 -2.38
C SER A 88 4.73 1.26 -1.37
N ALA A 89 5.81 2.03 -1.25
CA ALA A 89 5.95 3.08 -0.24
C ALA A 89 4.83 4.13 -0.30
N ASP A 90 4.51 4.57 -1.51
CA ASP A 90 3.42 5.51 -1.78
C ASP A 90 2.06 5.01 -1.24
N VAL A 91 1.78 3.71 -1.32
CA VAL A 91 0.53 3.12 -0.83
C VAL A 91 0.59 2.90 0.69
N LEU A 92 1.72 2.42 1.24
CA LEU A 92 1.85 2.20 2.68
C LEU A 92 1.74 3.51 3.47
N GLU A 93 2.37 4.57 2.99
CA GLU A 93 2.29 5.92 3.56
C GLU A 93 0.86 6.45 3.58
N GLU A 94 0.13 6.32 2.46
CA GLU A 94 -1.27 6.76 2.36
C GLU A 94 -2.18 5.97 3.30
N LEU A 95 -2.01 4.65 3.37
CA LEU A 95 -2.79 3.82 4.28
C LEU A 95 -2.47 4.10 5.75
N ALA A 96 -1.21 4.42 6.08
CA ALA A 96 -0.83 4.85 7.42
C ALA A 96 -1.49 6.18 7.78
N TRP A 97 -1.44 7.16 6.89
CA TRP A 97 -2.05 8.48 7.09
C TRP A 97 -3.57 8.40 7.24
N LEU A 98 -4.22 7.50 6.50
CA LEU A 98 -5.65 7.18 6.64
C LEU A 98 -5.97 6.42 7.94
N GLY A 99 -4.97 5.98 8.69
CA GLY A 99 -5.12 5.21 9.94
C GLY A 99 -5.45 3.73 9.73
N ALA A 100 -5.44 3.25 8.48
CA ALA A 100 -5.81 1.89 8.10
C ALA A 100 -4.75 0.84 8.47
N LEU A 101 -3.51 1.27 8.76
CA LEU A 101 -2.41 0.37 9.17
C LEU A 101 -2.25 0.22 10.69
N ASN A 102 -3.14 0.83 11.47
CA ASN A 102 -3.14 0.60 12.92
C ASN A 102 -3.47 -0.85 13.22
N ASP A 103 -2.61 -1.49 14.03
CA ASP A 103 -2.76 -2.88 14.46
C ASP A 103 -2.70 -3.88 13.27
N LYS A 104 -2.08 -3.46 12.15
CA LYS A 104 -1.85 -4.29 10.95
C LYS A 104 -0.36 -4.46 10.67
N LEU A 105 -0.01 -5.53 9.96
CA LEU A 105 1.31 -5.69 9.36
C LEU A 105 1.41 -4.84 8.09
N ALA A 106 2.55 -4.18 7.91
CA ALA A 106 2.87 -3.40 6.72
C ALA A 106 4.17 -3.98 6.14
N ILE A 107 4.10 -4.50 4.92
CA ILE A 107 5.21 -5.17 4.24
C ILE A 107 5.55 -4.36 2.99
N GLY A 108 6.80 -3.93 2.87
CA GLY A 108 7.26 -3.14 1.72
C GLY A 108 7.74 -4.01 0.57
N THR A 109 7.31 -3.73 -0.65
CA THR A 109 7.97 -4.26 -1.85
C THR A 109 9.36 -3.62 -2.00
N MET A 110 10.34 -4.38 -2.48
CA MET A 110 11.72 -3.90 -2.62
C MET A 110 12.14 -3.66 -4.09
N ASN A 111 11.92 -4.63 -4.97
CA ASN A 111 12.21 -4.54 -6.41
C ASN A 111 10.96 -4.26 -7.23
N ARG A 112 10.99 -3.20 -8.03
CA ARG A 112 9.94 -2.83 -9.00
C ARG A 112 10.56 -2.20 -10.27
N GLY A 113 11.84 -2.43 -10.54
CA GLY A 113 12.55 -1.88 -11.70
C GLY A 113 12.18 -2.56 -13.02
N GLY A 114 11.76 -3.82 -12.96
CA GLY A 114 11.32 -4.61 -14.11
C GLY A 114 9.90 -4.27 -14.51
N ILE A 115 9.71 -3.15 -15.20
CA ILE A 115 8.39 -2.69 -15.66
C ILE A 115 7.82 -3.65 -16.70
N ILE A 116 6.54 -3.99 -16.56
CA ILE A 116 5.85 -4.91 -17.47
C ILE A 116 5.90 -4.42 -18.93
N GLY A 117 6.33 -5.29 -19.85
CA GLY A 117 6.47 -5.00 -21.27
C GLY A 117 7.75 -4.25 -21.66
N ALA A 118 8.60 -3.84 -20.71
CA ALA A 118 9.89 -3.25 -21.03
C ALA A 118 10.87 -4.30 -21.57
N THR A 119 11.81 -3.89 -22.42
CA THR A 119 12.87 -4.79 -22.94
C THR A 119 13.80 -5.30 -21.83
N TRP A 120 13.81 -4.64 -20.68
CA TRP A 120 14.59 -4.99 -19.48
C TRP A 120 13.72 -5.54 -18.34
N GLU A 121 12.49 -6.01 -18.60
CA GLU A 121 11.58 -6.49 -17.54
C GLU A 121 12.22 -7.53 -16.59
N LEU A 122 13.12 -8.38 -17.10
CA LEU A 122 13.85 -9.37 -16.30
C LEU A 122 15.00 -8.78 -15.45
N ASP A 123 15.48 -7.58 -15.77
CA ASP A 123 16.43 -6.82 -14.93
C ASP A 123 15.65 -6.06 -13.84
N ASP A 124 14.98 -6.81 -12.94
CA ASP A 124 14.11 -6.26 -11.91
C ASP A 124 14.90 -5.71 -10.71
N ARG A 125 15.45 -4.50 -10.91
CA ARG A 125 16.28 -3.80 -9.92
C ARG A 125 15.49 -3.40 -8.67
N LEU A 126 16.21 -3.27 -7.56
CA LEU A 126 15.72 -2.68 -6.31
C LEU A 126 15.44 -1.18 -6.53
N THR A 127 14.18 -0.77 -6.42
CA THR A 127 13.72 0.61 -6.71
C THR A 127 12.72 1.14 -5.70
N ALA A 128 12.36 0.34 -4.69
CA ALA A 128 11.40 0.68 -3.65
C ALA A 128 12.07 0.57 -2.27
N TYR A 129 11.44 -0.11 -1.30
CA TYR A 129 12.01 -0.24 0.03
C TYR A 129 13.35 -0.99 0.03
N ASP A 130 14.20 -0.63 0.98
CA ASP A 130 15.39 -1.38 1.37
C ASP A 130 15.32 -1.69 2.88
N THR A 131 16.37 -2.31 3.43
CA THR A 131 16.43 -2.65 4.86
C THR A 131 16.63 -1.45 5.79
N SER A 132 17.04 -0.30 5.26
CA SER A 132 17.23 0.94 6.02
C SER A 132 15.98 1.82 6.09
N HIS A 133 15.05 1.66 5.15
CA HIS A 133 13.82 2.44 5.05
C HIS A 133 12.56 1.70 5.58
N VAL A 134 12.73 0.66 6.43
CA VAL A 134 11.64 -0.11 7.06
C VAL A 134 11.15 0.50 8.37
#